data_AF-A0A246FL86-F1
#
_entry.id   AF-A0A246FL86-F1
#
_cell.length_a   1.000
_cell.length_b   1.000
_cell.length_c   1.000
_cell.angle_alpha   90.00
_cell.angle_beta   90.00
_cell.angle_gamma   90.00
#
_symmetry.space_group_name_H-M   'P 1'
#
loop_
_entity.id
_entity.type
_entity.pdbx_description
1 polymer ?
#
loop_
_entity_poly.entity_id
_entity_poly.type
_entity_poly.pdbx_seq_one_letter_code
_entity_poly.pdbx_strand_id
1 'polypeptide(L)'
;MGLFSTEEDSSKTSQTDSLVGNLMGYLDTRIDLVRLEIQEKTKQAFVGAAHGLTLAFIGLLFFLFLNLFLALLLNDLLDSTYWGFGIVAGFYLILLIVFVMGVDKKAFEGLADKLLSNKIYKSDKRQA
;
A
#
# COMPACT_ATOMS: atom_id res chain seq x y z
N MET A 1 -43.06 8.60 67.80
CA MET A 1 -43.04 9.14 66.42
C MET A 1 -41.63 9.67 66.23
N GLY A 2 -40.66 8.82 65.95
CA GLY A 2 -40.39 8.26 64.63
C GLY A 2 -38.89 8.46 64.44
N LEU A 3 -38.10 7.53 64.96
CA LEU A 3 -36.67 7.46 64.68
C LEU A 3 -36.55 7.04 63.22
N PHE A 4 -36.15 7.96 62.34
CA PHE A 4 -35.78 7.63 60.97
C PHE A 4 -34.37 8.15 60.73
N SER A 5 -33.47 7.18 60.66
CA SER A 5 -32.02 7.30 60.67
C SER A 5 -31.50 7.97 59.40
N THR A 6 -30.73 9.05 59.55
CA THR A 6 -29.99 9.71 58.47
C THR A 6 -28.60 9.08 58.32
N GLU A 7 -28.54 7.83 57.88
CA GLU A 7 -27.28 7.08 57.74
C GLU A 7 -27.08 6.47 56.33
N GLU A 8 -27.86 6.88 55.32
CA GLU A 8 -27.93 6.20 54.02
C GLU A 8 -27.21 6.87 52.82
N ASP A 9 -26.61 8.06 52.97
CA ASP A 9 -26.07 8.83 51.82
C ASP A 9 -24.54 8.84 51.66
N SER A 10 -23.77 8.37 52.65
CA SER A 10 -22.29 8.38 52.60
C SER A 10 -21.68 7.22 51.80
N SER A 11 -22.39 6.10 51.65
CA SER A 11 -21.87 4.90 50.97
C SER A 11 -22.17 4.86 49.47
N LYS A 12 -23.21 5.56 49.00
CA LYS A 12 -23.61 5.56 47.58
C LYS A 12 -22.66 6.37 46.70
N THR A 13 -22.12 7.47 47.22
CA THR A 13 -21.17 8.36 46.51
C THR A 13 -19.82 7.68 46.25
N SER A 14 -19.26 6.96 47.23
CA SER A 14 -17.98 6.26 47.05
C SER A 14 -18.05 5.08 46.08
N GLN A 15 -19.20 4.39 46.01
CA GLN A 15 -19.43 3.32 45.05
C GLN A 15 -19.51 3.87 43.62
N THR A 16 -20.23 4.98 43.41
CA THR A 16 -20.25 5.65 42.10
C THR A 16 -18.89 6.19 41.69
N ASP A 17 -18.11 6.77 42.61
CA ASP A 17 -16.77 7.28 42.31
C ASP A 17 -15.81 6.14 41.92
N SER A 18 -15.93 4.97 42.56
CA SER A 18 -15.13 3.79 42.21
C SER A 18 -15.50 3.21 40.84
N LEU A 19 -16.79 3.22 40.47
CA LEU A 19 -17.27 2.79 39.16
C LEU A 19 -16.84 3.76 38.06
N VAL A 20 -16.92 5.07 38.32
CA VAL A 20 -16.45 6.12 37.42
C VAL A 20 -14.93 6.02 37.23
N GLY A 21 -14.17 5.78 38.30
CA GLY A 21 -12.73 5.56 38.23
C GLY A 21 -12.34 4.33 37.40
N ASN A 22 -13.05 3.21 37.57
CA ASN A 22 -12.84 2.00 36.78
C ASN A 22 -13.18 2.21 35.29
N LEU A 23 -14.24 2.96 35.00
CA LEU A 23 -14.63 3.33 33.63
C LEU A 23 -13.60 4.27 32.98
N MET A 24 -13.10 5.25 33.72
CA MET A 24 -12.02 6.13 33.26
C MET A 24 -10.75 5.35 32.97
N GLY A 25 -10.32 4.45 33.86
CA GLY A 25 -9.14 3.61 33.63
C GLY A 25 -9.29 2.69 32.41
N TYR A 26 -10.50 2.18 32.16
CA TYR A 26 -10.79 1.44 30.95
C TYR A 26 -10.73 2.31 29.70
N LEU A 27 -11.27 3.53 29.74
CA LEU A 27 -11.21 4.49 28.64
C LEU A 27 -9.75 4.85 28.29
N ASP A 28 -8.93 5.16 29.29
CA ASP A 28 -7.50 5.46 29.10
C ASP A 28 -6.78 4.27 28.46
N THR A 29 -7.03 3.06 28.95
CA THR A 29 -6.47 1.84 28.36
C THR A 29 -6.90 1.66 26.90
N ARG A 30 -8.16 1.95 26.57
CA ARG A 30 -8.66 1.88 25.19
C ARG A 30 -8.01 2.92 24.28
N ILE A 31 -7.79 4.12 24.78
CA ILE A 31 -7.10 5.20 24.06
C ILE A 31 -5.64 4.81 23.80
N ASP A 32 -4.95 4.26 24.81
CA ASP A 32 -3.57 3.80 24.66
C ASP A 32 -3.44 2.65 23.66
N LEU A 33 -4.38 1.70 23.67
CA LEU A 33 -4.44 0.63 22.66
C LEU A 33 -4.61 1.19 21.25
N VAL A 34 -5.52 2.14 21.04
CA VAL A 34 -5.73 2.77 19.73
C VAL A 34 -4.48 3.51 19.29
N ARG A 35 -3.82 4.24 20.21
CA ARG A 35 -2.57 4.94 19.91
C ARG A 35 -1.46 3.98 19.50
N LEU A 36 -1.31 2.87 20.20
CA LEU A 36 -0.35 1.81 19.87
C LEU A 36 -0.64 1.19 18.51
N GLU A 37 -1.90 0.83 18.23
CA GLU A 37 -2.30 0.25 16.96
C GLU A 37 -2.05 1.20 15.78
N ILE A 38 -2.33 2.49 15.96
CA ILE A 38 -2.05 3.53 14.95
C ILE A 38 -0.54 3.63 14.70
N GLN A 39 0.28 3.66 15.76
CA GLN A 39 1.74 3.73 15.62
C GLN A 39 2.29 2.51 14.88
N GLU A 40 1.82 1.31 15.23
CA GLU A 40 2.26 0.07 14.62
C GLU A 40 1.86 -0.01 13.14
N LYS A 41 0.60 0.30 12.81
CA LYS A 41 0.12 0.37 11.42
C LYS A 41 0.87 1.42 10.61
N THR A 42 1.12 2.59 11.20
CA THR A 42 1.87 3.67 10.53
C THR A 42 3.31 3.23 10.26
N LYS A 43 3.97 2.61 11.24
CA LYS A 43 5.33 2.08 11.08
C LYS A 43 5.38 1.01 10.01
N GLN A 44 4.44 0.05 10.01
CA GLN A 44 4.39 -1.02 9.02
C GLN A 44 4.12 -0.47 7.61
N ALA A 45 3.19 0.48 7.48
CA ALA A 45 2.90 1.14 6.21
C ALA A 45 4.12 1.93 5.71
N PHE A 46 4.78 2.69 6.58
CA PHE A 46 5.98 3.45 6.24
C PHE A 46 7.13 2.54 5.80
N VAL A 47 7.40 1.47 6.54
CA VAL A 47 8.46 0.50 6.19
C VAL A 47 8.14 -0.19 4.87
N GLY A 48 6.89 -0.61 4.67
CA GLY A 48 6.45 -1.22 3.41
C GLY A 48 6.58 -0.26 2.22
N ALA A 49 6.13 0.98 2.39
CA ALA A 49 6.23 2.02 1.36
C ALA A 49 7.69 2.38 1.06
N ALA A 50 8.52 2.58 2.07
CA ALA A 50 9.93 2.90 1.92
C ALA A 50 10.69 1.76 1.24
N HIS A 51 10.44 0.50 1.62
CA HIS A 51 11.07 -0.66 1.00
C HIS A 51 10.63 -0.80 -0.47
N GLY A 52 9.32 -0.71 -0.73
CA GLY A 52 8.78 -0.78 -2.09
C GLY A 52 9.32 0.34 -2.98
N LEU A 53 9.36 1.57 -2.47
CA LEU A 53 9.91 2.73 -3.18
C LEU A 53 11.40 2.57 -3.45
N THR A 54 12.17 2.10 -2.48
CA THR A 54 13.60 1.85 -2.65
C THR A 54 13.86 0.81 -3.73
N LEU A 55 13.12 -0.31 -3.69
CA LEU A 55 13.26 -1.37 -4.69
C LEU A 55 12.85 -0.88 -6.09
N ALA A 56 11.73 -0.15 -6.19
CA ALA A 56 11.26 0.44 -7.44
C ALA A 56 12.27 1.45 -7.99
N PHE A 57 12.86 2.29 -7.13
CA PHE A 57 13.84 3.28 -7.52
C PHE A 57 15.13 2.64 -8.06
N ILE A 58 15.66 1.63 -7.36
CA ILE A 58 16.84 0.87 -7.81
C ILE A 58 16.53 0.15 -9.13
N GLY A 59 15.37 -0.49 -9.25
CA GLY A 59 14.94 -1.16 -10.47
C GLY A 59 14.80 -0.19 -11.65
N LEU A 60 14.25 1.00 -11.41
CA LEU A 60 14.13 2.06 -12.41
C LEU A 60 15.50 2.56 -12.87
N LEU A 61 16.42 2.82 -11.94
CA LEU A 61 17.79 3.21 -12.24
C LEU A 61 18.49 2.13 -13.09
N PHE A 62 18.41 0.87 -12.68
CA PHE A 62 18.98 -0.24 -13.43
C PHE A 62 18.41 -0.30 -14.86
N PHE A 63 17.09 -0.21 -15.01
CA PHE A 63 16.43 -0.25 -16.31
C PHE A 63 16.81 0.93 -17.21
N LEU A 64 16.94 2.13 -16.63
CA LEU A 64 17.38 3.33 -17.32
C LEU A 64 18.83 3.20 -17.81
N PHE A 65 19.74 2.76 -16.94
CA PHE A 65 21.12 2.51 -17.33
C PHE A 65 21.25 1.39 -18.35
N LEU A 66 20.42 0.35 -18.27
CA LEU A 66 20.40 -0.73 -19.25
C LEU A 66 19.98 -0.23 -20.63
N ASN A 67 18.95 0.62 -20.73
CA ASN A 67 18.54 1.24 -21.99
C ASN A 67 19.62 2.18 -22.53
N LEU A 68 20.23 2.98 -21.67
CA LEU A 68 21.33 3.86 -22.05
C LEU A 68 22.51 3.05 -22.57
N PHE A 69 22.86 1.96 -21.89
CA PHE A 69 23.90 1.04 -22.32
C PHE A 69 23.58 0.42 -23.69
N LEU A 70 22.35 -0.05 -23.91
CA LEU A 70 21.90 -0.56 -25.21
C LEU A 70 22.04 0.49 -26.32
N ALA A 71 21.62 1.72 -26.06
CA ALA A 71 21.73 2.81 -27.04
C ALA A 71 23.20 3.12 -27.36
N LEU A 72 24.08 3.16 -26.36
CA LEU A 72 25.52 3.36 -26.54
C LEU A 72 26.19 2.19 -27.25
N LEU A 73 25.79 0.95 -26.94
CA LEU A 73 26.28 -0.24 -27.61
C LEU A 73 25.90 -0.23 -29.10
N LEU A 74 24.66 0.18 -29.42
CA LEU A 74 24.21 0.35 -30.79
C LEU A 74 24.96 1.49 -31.51
N ASN A 75 25.27 2.58 -30.81
CA ASN A 75 26.09 3.68 -31.35
C ASN A 75 27.48 3.19 -31.78
N ASP A 76 28.14 2.41 -30.93
CA ASP A 76 29.47 1.84 -31.20
C ASP A 76 29.42 0.89 -32.42
N LEU A 77 28.37 0.05 -32.50
CA LEU A 77 28.18 -0.89 -33.61
C LEU A 77 27.89 -0.22 -34.95
N LEU A 78 27.27 0.97 -34.93
CA LEU A 78 26.96 1.76 -36.12
C LEU A 78 28.02 2.82 -36.46
N ASP A 79 29.12 2.87 -35.70
CA ASP A 79 30.18 3.87 -35.83
C ASP A 79 29.64 5.31 -35.82
N SER A 80 28.63 5.57 -34.98
CA SER A 80 27.94 6.85 -34.95
C SER A 80 27.46 7.25 -33.56
N THR A 81 27.57 8.54 -33.25
CA THR A 81 27.32 9.09 -31.90
C THR A 81 25.84 9.12 -31.48
N TYR A 82 24.89 9.05 -32.43
CA TYR A 82 23.47 9.30 -32.13
C TYR A 82 22.47 8.27 -32.69
N TRP A 83 22.89 7.44 -33.65
CA TRP A 83 21.97 6.53 -34.34
C TRP A 83 21.40 5.43 -33.44
N GLY A 84 22.15 4.96 -32.43
CA GLY A 84 21.69 4.00 -31.44
C GLY A 84 20.53 4.52 -30.59
N PHE A 85 20.54 5.80 -30.20
CA PHE A 85 19.37 6.42 -29.56
C PHE A 85 18.19 6.52 -30.52
N GLY A 86 18.44 6.87 -31.78
CA GLY A 86 17.40 6.97 -32.81
C GLY A 86 16.71 5.64 -33.11
N ILE A 87 17.47 4.54 -33.18
CA ILE A 87 16.94 3.19 -33.40
C ILE A 87 16.12 2.72 -32.19
N VAL A 88 16.62 2.93 -30.97
CA VAL A 88 15.88 2.60 -29.75
C VAL A 88 14.57 3.40 -29.68
N ALA A 89 14.61 4.70 -29.99
CA ALA A 89 13.41 5.54 -30.05
C ALA A 89 12.42 5.08 -31.14
N GLY A 90 12.92 4.76 -32.33
CA GLY A 90 12.11 4.23 -33.43
C GLY A 90 11.46 2.89 -33.09
N PHE A 91 12.19 2.00 -32.43
CA PHE A 91 11.66 0.72 -31.94
C PHE A 91 10.50 0.94 -30.96
N TYR A 92 10.67 1.83 -29.98
CA TYR A 92 9.59 2.17 -29.05
C TYR A 92 8.40 2.84 -29.72
N LEU A 93 8.62 3.68 -30.73
CA LEU A 93 7.56 4.30 -31.53
C LEU A 93 6.75 3.26 -32.30
N ILE A 94 7.43 2.31 -32.96
CA ILE A 94 6.76 1.21 -33.68
C ILE A 94 5.95 0.36 -32.70
N LEU A 95 6.51 0.02 -31.55
CA LEU A 95 5.82 -0.74 -30.51
C LEU A 95 4.58 0.01 -30.02
N LEU A 96 4.67 1.34 -29.85
CA LEU A 96 3.53 2.18 -29.49
C LEU A 96 2.46 2.18 -30.58
N ILE A 97 2.82 2.29 -31.86
CA ILE A 97 1.87 2.23 -32.98
C ILE A 97 1.20 0.87 -33.03
N VAL A 98 1.95 -0.23 -32.90
CA VAL A 98 1.40 -1.59 -32.85
C VAL A 98 0.47 -1.76 -31.66
N PHE A 99 0.84 -1.21 -30.50
CA PHE A 99 0.01 -1.27 -29.31
C PHE A 99 -1.29 -0.50 -29.50
N VAL A 100 -1.25 0.73 -30.02
CA VAL A 100 -2.46 1.54 -30.25
C VAL A 100 -3.35 0.95 -31.35
N MET A 101 -2.76 0.38 -32.39
CA MET A 101 -3.51 -0.22 -33.50
C MET A 101 -4.02 -1.64 -33.21
N GLY A 102 -3.31 -2.39 -32.36
CA GLY A 102 -3.61 -3.80 -32.05
C GLY A 102 -4.30 -4.04 -30.70
N VAL A 103 -4.15 -3.13 -29.74
CA VAL A 103 -4.81 -3.20 -28.43
C VAL A 103 -6.09 -2.37 -28.51
N ASP A 104 -7.12 -2.97 -29.11
CA ASP A 104 -8.49 -2.50 -28.89
C ASP A 104 -8.80 -2.52 -27.38
N LYS A 105 -9.68 -1.63 -26.92
CA LYS A 105 -10.13 -1.57 -25.50
C LYS A 105 -10.47 -2.96 -24.92
N LYS A 106 -10.98 -3.85 -25.76
CA LYS A 106 -11.32 -5.25 -25.45
C LYS A 106 -10.11 -6.13 -25.08
N ALA A 107 -8.94 -5.89 -25.65
CA ALA A 107 -7.72 -6.62 -25.30
C ALA A 107 -7.21 -6.21 -23.92
N PHE A 108 -7.33 -4.92 -23.57
CA PHE A 108 -7.01 -4.44 -22.24
C PHE A 108 -8.00 -4.95 -21.18
N GLU A 109 -9.30 -4.95 -21.49
CA GLU A 109 -10.34 -5.57 -20.66
C GLU A 109 -10.10 -7.07 -20.47
N GLY A 110 -9.79 -7.82 -21.54
CA GLY A 110 -9.52 -9.26 -21.47
C GLY A 110 -8.23 -9.63 -20.71
N LEU A 111 -7.21 -8.77 -20.73
CA LEU A 111 -6.00 -8.94 -19.91
C LEU A 111 -6.27 -8.58 -18.44
N ALA A 112 -7.02 -7.51 -18.19
CA ALA A 112 -7.43 -7.13 -16.84
C ALA A 112 -8.25 -8.24 -16.18
N ASP A 113 -9.24 -8.79 -16.88
CA ASP A 113 -10.07 -9.89 -16.37
C ASP A 113 -9.25 -11.15 -16.10
N LYS A 114 -8.29 -11.51 -16.98
CA LYS A 114 -7.42 -12.67 -16.74
C LYS A 114 -6.46 -12.47 -15.56
N LEU A 115 -5.91 -11.28 -15.39
CA LEU A 115 -4.98 -10.97 -14.29
C LEU A 115 -5.70 -10.84 -12.95
N LEU A 116 -6.89 -10.24 -12.93
CA LEU A 116 -7.71 -10.08 -11.74
C LEU A 116 -8.37 -11.41 -11.34
N SER A 117 -8.96 -12.13 -12.29
CA SER A 117 -9.62 -13.40 -12.01
C SER A 117 -8.62 -14.49 -11.59
N ASN A 118 -7.40 -14.54 -12.14
CA ASN A 118 -6.40 -15.50 -11.65
C ASN A 118 -5.95 -15.22 -10.20
N LYS A 119 -5.99 -13.96 -9.76
CA LYS A 119 -5.65 -13.61 -8.37
C LYS A 119 -6.84 -13.80 -7.41
N ILE A 120 -8.07 -13.52 -7.86
CA ILE A 120 -9.29 -13.60 -7.03
C ILE A 120 -9.88 -15.03 -7.02
N TYR A 121 -9.84 -15.78 -8.12
CA TYR A 121 -10.39 -17.16 -8.20
C TYR A 121 -9.61 -18.16 -7.33
N LYS A 122 -8.33 -17.88 -7.04
CA LYS A 122 -7.52 -18.76 -6.18
C LYS A 122 -7.75 -18.53 -4.68
N SER A 123 -8.37 -17.43 -4.24
CA SER A 123 -8.64 -17.19 -2.82
C SER A 123 -9.93 -17.82 -2.31
N ASP A 124 -10.91 -18.09 -3.18
CA ASP A 124 -12.22 -18.63 -2.78
C ASP A 124 -12.22 -20.18 -2.72
N LYS A 125 -11.47 -20.84 -3.60
CA LYS A 125 -11.44 -22.31 -3.69
C LYS A 125 -10.51 -23.02 -2.70
N ARG A 126 -10.01 -22.32 -1.68
CA ARG A 126 -9.26 -22.90 -0.54
C ARG A 126 -10.11 -23.00 0.74
N GLN A 127 -11.37 -22.55 0.71
CA GLN A 127 -12.28 -22.60 1.85
C GLN A 127 -13.54 -23.46 1.62
N ALA A 128 -13.58 -24.27 0.55
CA ALA A 128 -14.62 -25.27 0.32
C ALA A 128 -14.02 -26.67 0.21
#